data_AF-A0A7C5FQW4-F1
#
_entry.id   AF-A0A7C5FQW4-F1
#
_cell.length_a   1.000
_cell.length_b   1.000
_cell.length_c   1.000
_cell.angle_alpha   90.00
_cell.angle_beta   90.00
_cell.angle_gamma   90.00
#
_symmetry.space_group_name_H-M   'P 1'
#
loop_
_entity.id
_entity.type
_entity.pdbx_description
1 polymer ?
#
loop_
_entity_poly.entity_id
_entity_poly.type
_entity_poly.pdbx_seq_one_letter_code
_entity_poly.pdbx_strand_id
1 'polypeptide(L)'
;TGMNRLGLPADKVDEALHNLTQSNKISGSVGLMSHFANADCVGDSRNQQQLENLQYCADNRNIPISMANSGAILSFAASHGDWVRPGLMLYGVSPFENKSAMDLGLKIVMQLRSVLIAVQDVQAGDQVGYGGDWVASDATRVGIVSIGYGDGYSRQLSNVGKVVINDKIVAVLGRVSMDLIAVDLSNIDKASVGDEVLLWGSDALAVEEVAQQAKTIPYELLCQVSERVKRDYHNG
;
A
#
# COMPACT_ATOMS: atom_id res chain seq x y z
N THR A 1 -9.58 20.11 11.99
CA THR A 1 -8.20 20.13 12.53
C THR A 1 -7.14 20.48 11.50
N GLY A 2 -7.33 20.25 10.18
CA GLY A 2 -6.38 20.73 9.16
C GLY A 2 -6.41 19.99 7.82
N MET A 3 -6.93 18.76 7.77
CA MET A 3 -6.98 17.96 6.53
C MET A 3 -7.96 18.52 5.47
N ASN A 4 -8.99 19.27 5.87
CA ASN A 4 -9.97 19.91 4.98
C ASN A 4 -10.63 18.97 3.95
N ARG A 5 -10.90 17.73 4.35
CA ARG A 5 -11.60 16.73 3.53
C ARG A 5 -13.04 16.48 4.01
N LEU A 6 -13.20 16.14 5.29
CA LEU A 6 -14.48 15.92 5.96
C LEU A 6 -14.39 16.45 7.40
N GLY A 7 -15.55 16.68 8.00
CA GLY A 7 -15.69 17.10 9.40
C GLY A 7 -16.25 18.50 9.55
N LEU A 8 -16.38 18.93 10.81
CA LEU A 8 -16.86 20.26 11.16
C LEU A 8 -15.69 21.23 11.35
N PRO A 9 -15.87 22.53 11.03
CA PRO A 9 -14.94 23.56 11.49
C PRO A 9 -15.02 23.71 13.02
N ALA A 10 -13.94 24.19 13.64
CA ALA A 10 -13.81 24.19 15.10
C ALA A 10 -14.88 25.02 15.81
N ASP A 11 -15.32 26.13 15.21
CA ASP A 11 -16.37 27.03 15.70
C ASP A 11 -17.78 26.40 15.69
N LYS A 12 -17.96 25.26 15.01
CA LYS A 12 -19.22 24.51 14.96
C LYS A 12 -19.28 23.31 15.88
N VAL A 13 -18.18 22.97 16.57
CA VAL A 13 -18.12 21.79 17.44
C VAL A 13 -19.08 21.91 18.61
N ASP A 14 -19.13 23.07 19.28
CA ASP A 14 -19.98 23.26 20.46
C ASP A 14 -21.47 23.16 20.14
N GLU A 15 -21.90 23.81 19.05
CA GLU A 15 -23.26 23.73 18.56
C GLU A 15 -23.65 22.27 18.23
N ALA A 16 -22.75 21.54 17.57
CA ALA A 16 -22.98 20.14 17.22
C ALA A 16 -23.08 19.25 18.47
N LEU A 17 -22.16 19.37 19.43
CA LEU A 17 -22.18 18.61 20.67
C LEU A 17 -23.46 18.86 21.48
N HIS A 18 -23.88 20.13 21.56
CA HIS A 18 -25.14 20.49 22.21
C HIS A 18 -26.33 19.81 21.54
N ASN A 19 -26.47 19.95 20.22
CA ASN A 19 -27.58 19.38 19.46
C ASN A 19 -27.62 17.84 19.52
N LEU A 20 -26.45 17.19 19.45
CA LEU A 20 -26.33 15.74 19.56
C LEU A 20 -26.78 15.26 20.94
N THR A 21 -26.32 15.93 22.00
CA THR A 21 -26.67 15.59 23.39
C THR A 21 -28.17 15.79 23.66
N GLN A 22 -28.77 16.88 23.18
CA GLN A 22 -30.19 17.17 23.38
C GLN A 22 -31.12 16.29 22.53
N SER A 23 -30.62 15.64 21.50
CA SER A 23 -31.46 14.86 20.57
C SER A 23 -32.13 13.64 21.21
N ASN A 24 -31.58 13.10 22.31
CA ASN A 24 -31.95 11.81 22.92
C ASN A 24 -32.00 10.63 21.92
N LYS A 25 -31.35 10.76 20.76
CA LYS A 25 -31.30 9.73 19.70
C LYS A 25 -29.97 8.97 19.66
N ILE A 26 -29.03 9.34 20.53
CA ILE A 26 -27.68 8.78 20.58
C ILE A 26 -27.57 7.90 21.81
N SER A 27 -27.07 6.68 21.63
CA SER A 27 -26.71 5.81 22.73
C SER A 27 -25.26 6.08 23.15
N GLY A 28 -25.01 6.17 24.45
CA GLY A 28 -23.68 6.36 25.02
C GLY A 28 -23.13 7.79 24.90
N SER A 29 -21.83 7.93 25.17
CA SER A 29 -21.12 9.20 25.14
C SER A 29 -20.72 9.60 23.72
N VAL A 30 -20.91 10.88 23.38
CA VAL A 30 -20.36 11.46 22.15
C VAL A 30 -18.86 11.66 22.32
N GLY A 31 -18.08 11.33 21.28
CA GLY A 31 -16.62 11.53 21.20
C GLY A 31 -16.21 12.43 20.04
N LEU A 32 -14.96 12.90 20.03
CA LEU A 32 -14.38 13.64 18.91
C LEU A 32 -13.44 12.76 18.09
N MET A 33 -13.63 12.76 16.77
CA MET A 33 -12.76 12.05 15.84
C MET A 33 -12.14 13.04 14.86
N SER A 34 -10.83 12.91 14.65
CA SER A 34 -10.15 13.59 13.55
C SER A 34 -9.11 12.68 12.90
N HIS A 35 -8.41 13.17 11.87
CA HIS A 35 -7.41 12.40 11.14
C HIS A 35 -6.20 13.27 10.77
N PHE A 36 -5.00 12.72 10.92
CA PHE A 36 -3.77 13.37 10.47
C PHE A 36 -3.68 13.37 8.94
N ALA A 37 -3.21 14.47 8.38
CA ALA A 37 -2.94 14.60 6.95
C ALA A 37 -1.51 14.16 6.57
N ASN A 38 -0.56 14.27 7.50
CA ASN A 38 0.88 14.12 7.23
C ASN A 38 1.60 13.28 8.31
N ALA A 39 0.91 12.30 8.90
CA ALA A 39 1.49 11.48 9.97
C ALA A 39 2.64 10.57 9.51
N ASP A 40 2.76 10.36 8.21
CA ASP A 40 3.87 9.74 7.49
C ASP A 40 5.13 10.63 7.46
N CYS A 41 4.97 11.96 7.52
CA CYS A 41 6.08 12.91 7.66
C CYS A 41 6.42 13.12 9.14
N VAL A 42 7.31 12.27 9.68
CA VAL A 42 7.72 12.35 11.10
C VAL A 42 8.31 13.72 11.44
N GLY A 43 7.80 14.35 12.50
CA GLY A 43 8.27 15.66 12.97
C GLY A 43 7.66 16.86 12.22
N ASP A 44 6.76 16.64 11.25
CA ASP A 44 6.06 17.74 10.59
C ASP A 44 5.21 18.53 11.61
N SER A 45 5.41 19.85 11.66
CA SER A 45 4.74 20.74 12.63
C SER A 45 3.22 20.76 12.48
N ARG A 46 2.69 20.42 11.29
CA ARG A 46 1.25 20.29 11.06
C ARG A 46 0.64 19.17 11.89
N ASN A 47 1.38 18.11 12.19
CA ASN A 47 0.88 17.05 13.08
C ASN A 47 0.62 17.62 14.48
N GLN A 48 1.56 18.36 15.05
CA GLN A 48 1.34 19.02 16.34
C GLN A 48 0.15 19.98 16.29
N GLN A 49 0.07 20.83 15.25
CA GLN A 49 -1.04 21.77 15.09
C GLN A 49 -2.41 21.08 14.96
N GLN A 50 -2.50 19.98 14.21
CA GLN A 50 -3.76 19.23 14.09
C GLN A 50 -4.19 18.60 15.43
N LEU A 51 -3.23 18.13 16.23
CA LEU A 51 -3.49 17.57 17.56
C LEU A 51 -3.98 18.66 18.53
N GLU A 52 -3.29 19.79 18.58
CA GLU A 52 -3.69 20.96 19.40
C GLU A 52 -5.10 21.44 19.03
N ASN A 53 -5.42 21.51 17.74
CA ASN A 53 -6.76 21.87 17.28
C ASN A 53 -7.83 20.88 17.76
N LEU A 54 -7.54 19.58 17.82
CA LEU A 54 -8.47 18.59 18.35
C LEU A 54 -8.61 18.72 19.86
N GLN A 55 -7.51 18.89 20.57
CA GLN A 55 -7.47 19.07 22.02
C GLN A 55 -8.22 20.33 22.46
N TYR A 56 -8.07 21.43 21.72
CA TYR A 56 -8.85 22.65 21.94
C TYR A 56 -10.36 22.41 21.83
N CYS A 57 -10.79 21.61 20.85
CA CYS A 57 -12.20 21.23 20.70
C CYS A 57 -12.69 20.31 21.84
N ALA A 58 -11.79 19.51 22.42
CA ALA A 58 -12.08 18.61 23.54
C ALA A 58 -12.02 19.31 24.92
N ASP A 59 -11.39 20.49 24.98
CA ASP A 59 -10.95 21.12 26.23
C ASP A 59 -12.07 21.25 27.27
N ASN A 60 -11.76 20.98 28.53
CA ASN A 60 -12.67 21.04 29.69
C ASN A 60 -13.96 20.20 29.62
N ARG A 61 -14.12 19.29 28.63
CA ARG A 61 -15.35 18.49 28.45
C ARG A 61 -15.21 17.01 28.81
N ASN A 62 -13.98 16.53 29.07
CA ASN A 62 -13.66 15.11 29.31
C ASN A 62 -14.31 14.17 28.25
N ILE A 63 -14.26 14.60 26.99
CA ILE A 63 -14.83 13.88 25.85
C ILE A 63 -13.76 12.98 25.26
N PRO A 64 -14.05 11.69 24.98
CA PRO A 64 -13.06 10.79 24.39
C PRO A 64 -12.66 11.26 22.99
N ILE A 65 -11.38 11.13 22.68
CA ILE A 65 -10.79 11.55 21.40
C ILE A 65 -10.17 10.36 20.64
N SER A 66 -10.27 10.43 19.31
CA SER A 66 -9.60 9.49 18.41
C SER A 66 -8.97 10.22 17.23
N MET A 67 -7.66 10.06 17.05
CA MET A 67 -6.94 10.72 15.95
C MET A 67 -5.90 9.85 15.25
N ALA A 68 -5.09 9.14 16.03
CA ALA A 68 -3.92 8.42 15.52
C ALA A 68 -4.30 7.36 14.48
N ASN A 69 -3.79 7.53 13.26
CA ASN A 69 -3.76 6.51 12.20
C ASN A 69 -2.41 5.74 12.27
N SER A 70 -2.16 4.78 11.38
CA SER A 70 -0.93 3.95 11.41
C SER A 70 0.36 4.74 11.60
N GLY A 71 0.54 5.85 10.85
CA GLY A 71 1.71 6.70 10.96
C GLY A 71 1.85 7.29 12.37
N ALA A 72 0.79 7.92 12.86
CA ALA A 72 0.81 8.58 14.17
C ALA A 72 0.89 7.59 15.34
N ILE A 73 0.35 6.38 15.20
CA ILE A 73 0.52 5.31 16.19
C ILE A 73 2.00 5.02 16.39
N LEU A 74 2.75 4.91 15.29
CA LEU A 74 4.17 4.54 15.30
C LEU A 74 5.12 5.72 15.56
N SER A 75 4.74 6.95 15.20
CA SER A 75 5.63 8.12 15.27
C SER A 75 5.26 9.16 16.31
N PHE A 76 4.03 9.15 16.84
CA PHE A 76 3.51 10.27 17.64
C PHE A 76 2.62 9.82 18.81
N ALA A 77 3.24 9.24 19.83
CA ALA A 77 2.58 8.66 21.02
C ALA A 77 1.61 9.62 21.74
N ALA A 78 1.91 10.92 21.77
CA ALA A 78 1.04 11.92 22.38
C ALA A 78 -0.35 12.03 21.71
N SER A 79 -0.52 11.49 20.50
CA SER A 79 -1.76 11.54 19.72
C SER A 79 -2.68 10.32 19.89
N HIS A 80 -2.28 9.31 20.69
CA HIS A 80 -3.02 8.04 20.78
C HIS A 80 -4.45 8.20 21.28
N GLY A 81 -4.68 9.15 22.19
CA GLY A 81 -6.02 9.43 22.72
C GLY A 81 -6.67 8.20 23.37
N ASP A 82 -7.99 8.17 23.37
CA ASP A 82 -8.77 7.05 23.91
C ASP A 82 -8.85 5.88 22.91
N TRP A 83 -8.81 6.19 21.60
CA TRP A 83 -8.88 5.20 20.52
C TRP A 83 -7.89 5.51 19.40
N VAL A 84 -7.04 4.54 19.11
CA VAL A 84 -6.19 4.50 17.92
C VAL A 84 -6.90 3.81 16.75
N ARG A 85 -6.49 4.11 15.51
CA ARG A 85 -7.12 3.57 14.29
C ARG A 85 -6.08 3.04 13.30
N PRO A 86 -5.44 1.89 13.61
CA PRO A 86 -4.46 1.29 12.72
C PRO A 86 -5.13 0.80 11.43
N GLY A 87 -4.53 1.13 10.29
CA GLY A 87 -4.95 0.70 8.96
C GLY A 87 -3.82 -0.11 8.32
N LEU A 88 -2.97 0.56 7.51
CA LEU A 88 -1.83 -0.05 6.82
C LEU A 88 -0.98 -0.97 7.71
N MET A 89 -0.67 -0.56 8.94
CA MET A 89 0.19 -1.34 9.83
C MET A 89 -0.42 -2.67 10.27
N LEU A 90 -1.76 -2.81 10.25
CA LEU A 90 -2.41 -4.10 10.51
C LEU A 90 -2.09 -5.13 9.44
N TYR A 91 -1.81 -4.67 8.22
CA TYR A 91 -1.50 -5.53 7.07
C TYR A 91 0.01 -5.74 6.88
N GLY A 92 0.81 -5.30 7.85
CA GLY A 92 2.25 -5.49 7.79
C GLY A 92 2.96 -4.55 6.84
N VAL A 93 2.44 -3.33 6.66
CA VAL A 93 2.95 -2.38 5.68
C VAL A 93 3.28 -1.06 6.36
N SER A 94 4.46 -0.55 6.05
CA SER A 94 4.98 0.69 6.62
C SER A 94 4.20 1.91 6.11
N PRO A 95 3.82 2.84 7.00
CA PRO A 95 3.30 4.14 6.60
C PRO A 95 4.40 5.18 6.30
N PHE A 96 5.68 4.81 6.34
CA PHE A 96 6.81 5.73 6.17
C PHE A 96 7.63 5.40 4.93
N GLU A 97 8.15 6.42 4.24
CA GLU A 97 9.00 6.24 3.06
C GLU A 97 10.38 5.64 3.40
N ASN A 98 10.88 5.88 4.62
CA ASN A 98 12.26 5.58 5.01
C ASN A 98 12.39 4.45 6.05
N LYS A 99 11.31 3.72 6.31
CA LYS A 99 11.31 2.53 7.18
C LYS A 99 10.51 1.43 6.53
N SER A 100 11.07 0.23 6.51
CA SER A 100 10.35 -0.96 6.07
C SER A 100 9.38 -1.45 7.14
N ALA A 101 8.47 -2.35 6.77
CA ALA A 101 7.67 -3.10 7.73
C ALA A 101 8.54 -3.81 8.79
N MET A 102 9.68 -4.36 8.39
CA MET A 102 10.61 -5.07 9.27
C MET A 102 11.26 -4.15 10.30
N ASP A 103 11.69 -2.96 9.90
CA ASP A 103 12.26 -1.94 10.80
C ASP A 103 11.28 -1.54 11.91
N LEU A 104 9.99 -1.71 11.64
CA LEU A 104 8.89 -1.39 12.55
C LEU A 104 8.38 -2.63 13.32
N GLY A 105 8.97 -3.80 13.12
CA GLY A 105 8.53 -5.07 13.71
C GLY A 105 7.17 -5.55 13.21
N LEU A 106 6.72 -5.06 12.05
CA LEU A 106 5.47 -5.45 11.42
C LEU A 106 5.66 -6.74 10.61
N LYS A 107 4.64 -7.59 10.60
CA LYS A 107 4.63 -8.84 9.83
C LYS A 107 3.79 -8.67 8.58
N ILE A 108 4.39 -8.89 7.41
CA ILE A 108 3.72 -8.83 6.11
C ILE A 108 2.55 -9.82 6.08
N VAL A 109 1.35 -9.34 5.73
CA VAL A 109 0.12 -10.15 5.70
C VAL A 109 -0.23 -10.62 4.29
N MET A 110 -0.11 -9.75 3.29
CA MET A 110 -0.51 -10.05 1.91
C MET A 110 0.70 -10.39 1.04
N GLN A 111 0.62 -11.53 0.36
CA GLN A 111 1.53 -11.90 -0.72
C GLN A 111 0.73 -12.02 -2.01
N LEU A 112 1.14 -11.32 -3.05
CA LEU A 112 0.57 -11.52 -4.39
C LEU A 112 1.51 -12.43 -5.16
N ARG A 113 0.98 -13.57 -5.60
CA ARG A 113 1.72 -14.61 -6.32
C ARG A 113 0.99 -14.96 -7.61
N SER A 114 1.75 -15.41 -8.60
CA SER A 114 1.27 -15.98 -9.86
C SER A 114 2.26 -17.08 -10.30
N VAL A 115 2.20 -17.49 -11.56
CA VAL A 115 3.03 -18.55 -12.13
C VAL A 115 3.51 -18.19 -13.53
N LEU A 116 4.69 -18.72 -13.91
CA LEU A 116 5.13 -18.72 -15.30
C LEU A 116 4.23 -19.66 -16.11
N ILE A 117 3.67 -19.17 -17.21
CA ILE A 117 2.84 -19.96 -18.15
C ILE A 117 3.55 -20.24 -19.47
N ALA A 118 4.61 -19.50 -19.79
CA ALA A 118 5.47 -19.75 -20.93
C ALA A 118 6.89 -19.25 -20.67
N VAL A 119 7.85 -19.88 -21.34
CA VAL A 119 9.25 -19.45 -21.41
C VAL A 119 9.65 -19.47 -22.88
N GLN A 120 10.28 -18.39 -23.35
CA GLN A 120 10.60 -18.20 -24.76
C GLN A 120 12.00 -17.64 -24.90
N ASP A 121 12.73 -18.07 -25.94
CA ASP A 121 13.99 -17.46 -26.35
C ASP A 121 13.69 -16.26 -27.26
N VAL A 122 14.34 -15.12 -26.98
CA VAL A 122 14.29 -13.90 -27.82
C VAL A 122 15.70 -13.56 -28.27
N GLN A 123 15.83 -13.08 -29.51
CA GLN A 123 17.12 -12.71 -30.09
C GLN A 123 17.41 -11.23 -29.83
N ALA A 124 18.69 -10.84 -29.95
CA ALA A 124 19.07 -9.44 -29.93
C ALA A 124 18.31 -8.65 -31.02
N GLY A 125 17.70 -7.52 -30.63
CA GLY A 125 16.87 -6.68 -31.50
C GLY A 125 15.38 -7.03 -31.49
N ASP A 126 14.97 -8.17 -30.94
CA ASP A 126 13.56 -8.51 -30.80
C ASP A 126 12.87 -7.60 -29.77
N GLN A 127 11.59 -7.32 -30.00
CA GLN A 127 10.78 -6.45 -29.18
C GLN A 127 9.80 -7.24 -28.31
N VAL A 128 9.54 -6.77 -27.08
CA VAL A 128 8.63 -7.43 -26.12
C VAL A 128 7.45 -6.53 -25.76
N GLY A 129 6.25 -7.12 -25.84
CA GLY A 129 5.00 -6.50 -25.42
C GLY A 129 4.44 -5.45 -26.39
N TYR A 130 3.33 -4.84 -25.99
CA TYR A 130 2.65 -3.85 -26.82
C TYR A 130 3.54 -2.63 -27.12
N GLY A 131 3.62 -2.26 -28.40
CA GLY A 131 4.40 -1.10 -28.86
C GLY A 131 5.91 -1.33 -28.94
N GLY A 132 6.39 -2.51 -28.53
CA GLY A 132 7.82 -2.81 -28.54
C GLY A 132 8.64 -1.92 -27.62
N ASP A 133 8.06 -1.49 -26.49
CA ASP A 133 8.66 -0.56 -25.53
C ASP A 133 9.94 -1.12 -24.86
N TRP A 134 10.19 -2.42 -24.99
CA TRP A 134 11.43 -3.05 -24.60
C TRP A 134 12.01 -3.81 -25.79
N VAL A 135 13.33 -3.67 -25.99
CA VAL A 135 14.09 -4.31 -27.06
C VAL A 135 15.24 -5.08 -26.44
N ALA A 136 15.40 -6.35 -26.80
CA ALA A 136 16.49 -7.18 -26.31
C ALA A 136 17.84 -6.64 -26.81
N SER A 137 18.77 -6.38 -25.90
CA SER A 137 20.15 -6.03 -26.26
C SER A 137 20.93 -7.25 -26.77
N ASP A 138 20.64 -8.41 -26.20
CA ASP A 138 21.33 -9.68 -26.42
C ASP A 138 20.30 -10.81 -26.49
N ALA A 139 20.71 -11.98 -27.00
CA ALA A 139 19.86 -13.16 -26.93
C ALA A 139 19.58 -13.52 -25.46
N THR A 140 18.32 -13.60 -25.08
CA THR A 140 17.89 -13.85 -23.70
C THR A 140 16.64 -14.74 -23.65
N ARG A 141 16.25 -15.15 -22.45
CA ARG A 141 15.00 -15.83 -22.18
C ARG A 141 14.01 -14.88 -21.52
N VAL A 142 12.77 -14.96 -21.96
CA VAL A 142 11.65 -14.19 -21.41
C VAL A 142 10.60 -15.16 -20.86
N GLY A 143 10.16 -14.89 -19.64
CA GLY A 143 9.06 -15.58 -18.99
C GLY A 143 7.76 -14.82 -19.18
N ILE A 144 6.66 -15.54 -19.36
CA ILE A 144 5.32 -14.95 -19.38
C ILE A 144 4.60 -15.37 -18.10
N VAL A 145 4.14 -14.40 -17.33
CA VAL A 145 3.45 -14.61 -16.05
C VAL A 145 1.95 -14.36 -16.23
N SER A 146 1.11 -15.22 -15.65
CA SER A 146 -0.35 -15.10 -15.70
C SER A 146 -0.87 -14.06 -14.70
N ILE A 147 -0.53 -12.80 -14.91
CA ILE A 147 -1.09 -11.68 -14.17
C ILE A 147 -1.00 -10.39 -14.99
N GLY A 148 -1.97 -9.49 -14.84
CA GLY A 148 -1.93 -8.18 -15.46
C GLY A 148 -2.80 -7.14 -14.76
N TYR A 149 -3.05 -6.03 -15.44
CA TYR A 149 -3.84 -4.93 -14.85
C TYR A 149 -5.31 -5.28 -14.62
N GLY A 150 -5.85 -6.31 -15.27
CA GLY A 150 -7.18 -6.86 -14.99
C GLY A 150 -7.28 -7.55 -13.62
N ASP A 151 -6.13 -7.97 -13.08
CA ASP A 151 -6.00 -8.61 -11.76
C ASP A 151 -5.68 -7.59 -10.65
N GLY A 152 -5.39 -6.34 -11.03
CA GLY A 152 -4.95 -5.28 -10.13
C GLY A 152 -3.44 -5.02 -10.12
N TYR A 153 -2.66 -5.70 -10.97
CA TYR A 153 -1.22 -5.42 -11.11
C TYR A 153 -1.01 -4.11 -11.90
N SER A 154 -0.39 -3.10 -11.28
CA SER A 154 -0.35 -1.75 -11.85
C SER A 154 0.31 -1.71 -13.23
N ARG A 155 -0.37 -1.10 -14.20
CA ARG A 155 0.17 -0.88 -15.55
C ARG A 155 1.41 0.03 -15.54
N GLN A 156 1.58 0.85 -14.50
CA GLN A 156 2.76 1.72 -14.33
C GLN A 156 4.04 0.94 -14.05
N LEU A 157 3.96 -0.35 -13.75
CA LEU A 157 5.12 -1.24 -13.55
C LEU A 157 5.77 -1.69 -14.87
N SER A 158 5.27 -1.22 -16.01
CA SER A 158 5.87 -1.48 -17.33
C SER A 158 7.33 -0.99 -17.36
N ASN A 159 8.27 -1.89 -17.69
CA ASN A 159 9.73 -1.66 -17.73
C ASN A 159 10.42 -1.23 -16.41
N VAL A 160 9.67 -1.00 -15.32
CA VAL A 160 10.24 -0.53 -14.04
C VAL A 160 9.94 -1.48 -12.88
N GLY A 161 8.95 -2.35 -13.06
CA GLY A 161 8.55 -3.33 -12.07
C GLY A 161 9.57 -4.44 -11.92
N LYS A 162 9.54 -5.07 -10.74
CA LYS A 162 10.30 -6.27 -10.44
C LYS A 162 9.38 -7.37 -9.91
N VAL A 163 9.81 -8.62 -10.05
CA VAL A 163 9.19 -9.79 -9.45
C VAL A 163 10.27 -10.72 -8.89
N VAL A 164 9.89 -11.70 -8.08
CA VAL A 164 10.81 -12.73 -7.57
C VAL A 164 10.43 -14.09 -8.12
N ILE A 165 11.41 -14.81 -8.68
CA ILE A 165 11.29 -16.18 -9.20
C ILE A 165 12.51 -16.95 -8.73
N ASN A 166 12.32 -18.12 -8.10
CA ASN A 166 13.41 -18.96 -7.58
C ASN A 166 14.44 -18.15 -6.75
N ASP A 167 13.94 -17.35 -5.79
CA ASP A 167 14.71 -16.45 -4.92
C ASP A 167 15.54 -15.35 -5.63
N LYS A 168 15.31 -15.14 -6.92
CA LYS A 168 15.98 -14.10 -7.72
C LYS A 168 15.00 -13.01 -8.11
N ILE A 169 15.41 -11.76 -7.88
CA ILE A 169 14.69 -10.59 -8.36
C ILE A 169 14.96 -10.41 -9.86
N VAL A 170 13.90 -10.30 -10.64
CA VAL A 170 13.96 -10.10 -12.09
C VAL A 170 13.06 -8.95 -12.53
N ALA A 171 13.40 -8.33 -13.67
CA ALA A 171 12.70 -7.17 -14.19
C ALA A 171 11.45 -7.56 -14.98
N VAL A 172 10.41 -6.72 -14.91
CA VAL A 172 9.28 -6.73 -15.84
C VAL A 172 9.71 -6.09 -17.15
N LEU A 173 9.49 -6.79 -18.26
CA LEU A 173 9.87 -6.38 -19.61
C LEU A 173 8.66 -5.92 -20.41
N GLY A 174 8.78 -4.77 -21.06
CA GLY A 174 7.74 -4.20 -21.89
C GLY A 174 6.51 -3.77 -21.09
N ARG A 175 5.39 -3.60 -21.81
CA ARG A 175 4.13 -3.16 -21.22
C ARG A 175 3.42 -4.28 -20.47
N VAL A 176 2.96 -3.96 -19.26
CA VAL A 176 1.97 -4.76 -18.53
C VAL A 176 0.66 -4.81 -19.34
N SER A 177 0.20 -6.02 -19.65
CA SER A 177 -1.04 -6.27 -20.40
C SER A 177 -2.20 -6.55 -19.45
N MET A 178 -3.40 -6.82 -20.00
CA MET A 178 -4.60 -7.04 -19.18
C MET A 178 -4.42 -8.25 -18.27
N ASP A 179 -3.89 -9.34 -18.82
CA ASP A 179 -3.85 -10.64 -18.14
C ASP A 179 -2.42 -11.18 -18.01
N LEU A 180 -1.42 -10.52 -18.64
CA LEU A 180 -0.05 -11.04 -18.76
C LEU A 180 1.01 -9.95 -18.53
N ILE A 181 2.13 -10.37 -17.96
CA ILE A 181 3.40 -9.63 -17.96
C ILE A 181 4.51 -10.50 -18.53
N ALA A 182 5.51 -9.86 -19.14
CA ALA A 182 6.76 -10.50 -19.52
C ALA A 182 7.85 -10.15 -18.49
N VAL A 183 8.74 -11.09 -18.20
CA VAL A 183 9.81 -10.94 -17.21
C VAL A 183 11.13 -11.47 -17.74
N ASP A 184 12.23 -10.87 -17.33
CA ASP A 184 13.57 -11.31 -17.73
C ASP A 184 13.97 -12.59 -17.00
N LEU A 185 14.46 -13.59 -17.73
CA LEU A 185 14.97 -14.84 -17.18
C LEU A 185 16.47 -15.04 -17.46
N SER A 186 17.17 -13.98 -17.94
CA SER A 186 18.60 -14.00 -18.26
C SER A 186 19.48 -14.53 -17.13
N ASN A 187 19.14 -14.17 -15.89
CA ASN A 187 19.89 -14.52 -14.68
C ASN A 187 19.35 -15.75 -13.93
N ILE A 188 18.36 -16.48 -14.48
CA ILE A 188 17.77 -17.68 -13.87
C ILE A 188 18.10 -18.92 -14.71
N ASP A 189 19.06 -19.73 -14.28
CA ASP A 189 19.54 -20.91 -15.05
C ASP A 189 18.40 -21.83 -15.50
N LYS A 190 17.49 -22.16 -14.59
CA LYS A 190 16.33 -23.05 -14.84
C LYS A 190 15.05 -22.38 -14.36
N ALA A 191 14.38 -21.68 -15.27
CA ALA A 191 13.00 -21.24 -15.11
C ALA A 191 12.10 -22.14 -15.97
N SER A 192 11.01 -22.64 -15.39
CA SER A 192 10.08 -23.56 -16.05
C SER A 192 8.65 -23.04 -15.96
N VAL A 193 7.82 -23.49 -16.91
CA VAL A 193 6.37 -23.30 -16.81
C VAL A 193 5.88 -23.96 -15.52
N GLY A 194 5.08 -23.22 -14.75
CA GLY A 194 4.58 -23.62 -13.43
C GLY A 194 5.40 -23.07 -12.26
N ASP A 195 6.60 -22.53 -12.49
CA ASP A 195 7.37 -21.89 -11.42
C ASP A 195 6.58 -20.72 -10.84
N GLU A 196 6.63 -20.60 -9.51
CA GLU A 196 5.97 -19.52 -8.79
C GLU A 196 6.67 -18.18 -9.06
N VAL A 197 5.86 -17.14 -9.21
CA VAL A 197 6.30 -15.76 -9.34
C VAL A 197 5.68 -14.96 -8.21
N LEU A 198 6.51 -14.36 -7.36
CA LEU A 198 6.05 -13.44 -6.32
C LEU A 198 6.12 -11.99 -6.84
N LEU A 199 4.99 -11.30 -6.80
CA LEU A 199 4.84 -9.93 -7.29
C LEU A 199 5.10 -8.91 -6.17
N TRP A 200 4.72 -9.24 -4.94
CA TRP A 200 5.10 -8.53 -3.72
C TRP A 200 4.73 -9.34 -2.48
N GLY A 201 5.19 -8.89 -1.32
CA GLY A 201 4.81 -9.43 -0.02
C GLY A 201 5.89 -10.32 0.61
N SER A 202 7.15 -10.02 0.35
CA SER A 202 8.28 -10.63 1.06
C SER A 202 9.32 -9.58 1.41
N ASP A 203 10.30 -9.96 2.23
CA ASP A 203 11.46 -9.12 2.52
C ASP A 203 12.29 -8.81 1.27
N ALA A 204 12.30 -9.73 0.28
CA ALA A 204 13.00 -9.53 -0.98
C ALA A 204 12.26 -8.58 -1.94
N LEU A 205 10.94 -8.43 -1.78
CA LEU A 205 10.13 -7.54 -2.60
C LEU A 205 8.91 -7.07 -1.81
N ALA A 206 9.11 -5.99 -1.06
CA ALA A 206 8.09 -5.34 -0.26
C ALA A 206 7.11 -4.56 -1.15
N VAL A 207 5.84 -4.49 -0.75
CA VAL A 207 4.82 -3.75 -1.52
C VAL A 207 5.13 -2.24 -1.57
N GLU A 208 5.84 -1.71 -0.58
CA GLU A 208 6.36 -0.34 -0.54
C GLU A 208 7.31 -0.06 -1.71
N GLU A 209 8.23 -0.98 -2.02
CA GLU A 209 9.14 -0.83 -3.16
C GLU A 209 8.36 -0.86 -4.48
N VAL A 210 7.42 -1.79 -4.61
CA VAL A 210 6.59 -1.92 -5.82
C VAL A 210 5.72 -0.68 -6.01
N ALA A 211 5.16 -0.12 -4.94
CA ALA A 211 4.39 1.12 -4.98
C ALA A 211 5.26 2.30 -5.47
N GLN A 212 6.49 2.41 -4.97
CA GLN A 212 7.44 3.43 -5.44
C GLN A 212 7.76 3.27 -6.93
N GLN A 213 8.00 2.05 -7.41
CA GLN A 213 8.22 1.76 -8.84
C GLN A 213 7.00 2.16 -9.69
N ALA A 214 5.80 1.87 -9.19
CA ALA A 214 4.53 2.24 -9.82
C ALA A 214 4.15 3.72 -9.66
N LYS A 215 4.95 4.52 -8.95
CA LYS A 215 4.68 5.93 -8.62
C LYS A 215 3.35 6.13 -7.88
N THR A 216 3.08 5.24 -6.93
CA THR A 216 1.90 5.28 -6.07
C THR A 216 2.26 4.91 -4.62
N ILE A 217 1.23 4.70 -3.78
CA ILE A 217 1.29 4.28 -2.40
C ILE A 217 0.85 2.82 -2.25
N PRO A 218 1.34 2.10 -1.22
CA PRO A 218 0.96 0.71 -0.97
C PRO A 218 -0.54 0.47 -0.86
N TYR A 219 -1.28 1.43 -0.28
CA TYR A 219 -2.73 1.35 -0.18
C TYR A 219 -3.42 1.16 -1.54
N GLU A 220 -2.92 1.80 -2.60
CA GLU A 220 -3.52 1.66 -3.93
C GLU A 220 -3.32 0.23 -4.45
N LEU A 221 -2.10 -0.29 -4.38
CA LEU A 221 -1.80 -1.64 -4.87
C LEU A 221 -2.58 -2.72 -4.13
N LEU A 222 -2.66 -2.64 -2.80
CA LEU A 222 -3.36 -3.64 -1.98
C LEU A 222 -4.87 -3.61 -2.20
N CYS A 223 -5.46 -2.42 -2.39
CA CYS A 223 -6.90 -2.27 -2.57
C CYS A 223 -7.36 -2.54 -4.01
N GLN A 224 -6.47 -2.45 -5.01
CA GLN A 224 -6.82 -2.66 -6.42
C GLN A 224 -6.78 -4.12 -6.86
N VAL A 225 -6.30 -5.05 -6.01
CA VAL A 225 -6.34 -6.49 -6.30
C VAL A 225 -7.79 -6.91 -6.57
N SER A 226 -8.05 -7.33 -7.81
CA SER A 226 -9.40 -7.53 -8.32
C SER A 226 -10.02 -8.84 -7.86
N GLU A 227 -11.31 -9.04 -8.14
CA GLU A 227 -12.03 -10.28 -7.83
C GLU A 227 -11.55 -11.49 -8.65
N ARG A 228 -10.77 -11.28 -9.72
CA ARG A 228 -10.17 -12.37 -10.49
C ARG A 228 -9.11 -13.14 -9.68
N VAL A 229 -8.48 -12.46 -8.72
CA VAL A 229 -7.43 -13.04 -7.90
C VAL A 229 -8.05 -13.91 -6.81
N LYS A 230 -7.69 -15.20 -6.82
CA LYS A 230 -8.07 -16.14 -5.76
C LYS A 230 -7.40 -15.73 -4.45
N ARG A 231 -8.18 -15.71 -3.36
CA ARG A 231 -7.69 -15.39 -2.01
C ARG A 231 -7.57 -16.66 -1.18
N ASP A 232 -6.36 -16.99 -0.79
CA ASP A 232 -6.06 -18.08 0.14
C ASP A 232 -5.61 -17.49 1.47
N TYR A 233 -6.18 -17.99 2.58
CA TYR A 233 -5.91 -17.50 3.93
C TYR A 233 -5.09 -18.53 4.70
N HIS A 234 -3.98 -18.10 5.29
CA HIS A 234 -3.07 -18.95 6.03
C HIS A 234 -2.94 -18.44 7.48
N ASN A 235 -2.80 -19.37 8.42
CA ASN A 235 -2.42 -19.10 9.82
C ASN A 235 -3.36 -18.28 10.71
N GLY A 236 -4.55 -17.89 10.24
CA GLY A 236 -5.62 -17.28 11.06
C GLY A 236 -5.20 -15.99 11.76
#